data_AF-A0A7S0EPF5-F1
#
_entry.id   AF-A0A7S0EPF5-F1
#
_cell.length_a   1.000
_cell.length_b   1.000
_cell.length_c   1.000
_cell.angle_alpha   90.00
_cell.angle_beta   90.00
_cell.angle_gamma   90.00
#
_symmetry.space_group_name_H-M   'P 1'
#
loop_
_entity.id
_entity.type
_entity.pdbx_description
1 polymer ?
#
loop_
_entity_poly.entity_id
_entity_poly.type
_entity_poly.pdbx_seq_one_letter_code
_entity_poly.pdbx_strand_id
1 'polypeptide(L)'
;LDRASEASKDDIPRVASLAMNAYMYMMLDSGTLHCDPHPGNLLRTPDGRLCILDWGLVSTLDPDLRLTLIEHVAHLVARDYAKIPSDLVKLGFVPEGGEAAALDNGVVELLTKTYSKRAEGGGFANFDVPALFEELQGLSANAGANIFIIPPYFAYIAKAFATLEGIGLAVDPNYSILNDTLPYISRRIVTDPSPRTAGALETFVFGGEK
;
A
#
# COMPACT_ATOMS: atom_id res chain seq x y z
N LEU A 1 -23.35 -13.01 -16.06
CA LEU A 1 -22.18 -12.24 -15.60
C LEU A 1 -22.69 -11.54 -14.37
N ASP A 2 -22.36 -12.04 -13.19
CA ASP A 2 -22.90 -11.47 -11.98
C ASP A 2 -21.99 -10.31 -11.58
N ARG A 3 -22.61 -9.15 -11.35
CA ARG A 3 -21.89 -7.99 -10.82
C ARG A 3 -21.39 -8.30 -9.42
N ALA A 4 -20.26 -7.73 -9.01
CA ALA A 4 -19.83 -7.81 -7.60
C ALA A 4 -20.93 -7.30 -6.64
N SER A 5 -21.80 -6.40 -7.11
CA SER A 5 -22.98 -5.91 -6.38
C SER A 5 -24.20 -6.85 -6.41
N GLU A 6 -24.21 -7.86 -7.27
CA GLU A 6 -25.30 -8.84 -7.46
C GLU A 6 -24.87 -10.26 -7.03
N ALA A 7 -23.61 -10.43 -6.64
CA ALA A 7 -23.07 -11.64 -6.04
C ALA A 7 -23.88 -12.00 -4.78
N SER A 8 -24.15 -13.29 -4.57
CA SER A 8 -24.72 -13.75 -3.29
C SER A 8 -23.78 -13.31 -2.15
N LYS A 9 -24.32 -13.13 -0.93
CA LYS A 9 -23.48 -12.77 0.24
C LYS A 9 -22.28 -13.71 0.45
N ASP A 10 -22.35 -14.94 -0.06
CA ASP A 10 -21.29 -15.93 0.02
C ASP A 10 -20.17 -15.74 -1.03
N ASP A 11 -20.41 -14.97 -2.10
CA ASP A 11 -19.47 -14.77 -3.20
C ASP A 11 -18.60 -13.50 -3.05
N ILE A 12 -19.08 -12.50 -2.32
CA ILE A 12 -18.35 -11.23 -2.15
C ILE A 12 -16.99 -11.42 -1.46
N PRO A 13 -16.81 -12.28 -0.41
CA PRO A 13 -15.48 -12.54 0.15
C PRO A 13 -14.48 -13.09 -0.87
N ARG A 14 -14.96 -13.95 -1.78
CA ARG A 14 -14.11 -14.56 -2.82
C ARG A 14 -13.73 -13.53 -3.88
N VAL A 15 -14.65 -12.66 -4.27
CA VAL A 15 -14.39 -11.56 -5.20
C VAL A 15 -13.43 -10.54 -4.59
N ALA A 16 -13.61 -10.17 -3.33
CA ALA A 16 -12.72 -9.26 -2.60
C ALA A 16 -11.29 -9.82 -2.53
N SER A 17 -11.14 -11.09 -2.12
CA SER A 17 -9.82 -11.74 -2.05
C SER A 17 -9.16 -11.86 -3.42
N LEU A 18 -9.93 -12.20 -4.46
CA LEU A 18 -9.43 -12.32 -5.83
C LEU A 18 -9.02 -10.97 -6.41
N ALA A 19 -9.83 -9.93 -6.17
CA ALA A 19 -9.51 -8.55 -6.53
C ALA A 19 -8.26 -8.07 -5.79
N MET A 20 -8.13 -8.32 -4.49
CA MET A 20 -6.94 -7.95 -3.74
C MET A 20 -5.66 -8.55 -4.34
N ASN A 21 -5.66 -9.86 -4.57
CA ASN A 21 -4.52 -10.55 -5.19
C ASN A 21 -4.22 -10.03 -6.60
N ALA A 22 -5.24 -9.78 -7.42
CA ALA A 22 -5.05 -9.21 -8.75
C ALA A 22 -4.44 -7.81 -8.70
N TYR A 23 -4.83 -6.98 -7.74
CA TYR A 23 -4.31 -5.61 -7.60
C TYR A 23 -2.91 -5.57 -7.01
N MET A 24 -2.59 -6.47 -6.08
CA MET A 24 -1.22 -6.67 -5.61
C MET A 24 -0.29 -7.10 -6.75
N TYR A 25 -0.73 -8.04 -7.59
CA TYR A 25 -0.01 -8.42 -8.80
C TYR A 25 0.15 -7.27 -9.78
N MET A 26 -0.93 -6.53 -10.03
CA MET A 26 -0.90 -5.35 -10.91
C MET A 26 0.14 -4.33 -10.42
N MET A 27 0.12 -4.02 -9.12
CA MET A 27 1.01 -3.04 -8.50
C MET A 27 2.48 -3.50 -8.44
N LEU A 28 2.75 -4.71 -7.95
CA LEU A 28 4.11 -5.15 -7.58
C LEU A 28 4.80 -5.99 -8.66
N ASP A 29 4.05 -6.72 -9.48
CA ASP A 29 4.62 -7.67 -10.45
C ASP A 29 4.54 -7.15 -11.87
N SER A 30 3.35 -6.72 -12.31
CA SER A 30 3.18 -6.16 -13.67
C SER A 30 3.62 -4.69 -13.77
N GLY A 31 3.45 -3.93 -12.69
CA GLY A 31 3.65 -2.48 -12.67
C GLY A 31 2.61 -1.67 -13.44
N THR A 32 1.49 -2.28 -13.83
CA THR A 32 0.35 -1.60 -14.43
C THR A 32 -0.84 -1.75 -13.49
N LEU A 33 -1.20 -0.69 -12.78
CA LEU A 33 -2.28 -0.67 -11.80
C LEU A 33 -3.54 -0.08 -12.42
N HIS A 34 -4.63 -0.84 -12.40
CA HIS A 34 -5.96 -0.29 -12.60
C HIS A 34 -6.38 0.52 -11.36
N CYS A 35 -6.74 1.80 -11.53
CA CYS A 35 -6.91 2.74 -10.43
C CYS A 35 -8.38 3.05 -10.10
N ASP A 36 -9.33 2.29 -10.69
CA ASP A 36 -10.77 2.49 -10.46
C ASP A 36 -11.56 1.19 -10.14
N PRO A 37 -11.19 0.44 -9.08
CA PRO A 37 -11.82 -0.83 -8.66
C PRO A 37 -13.30 -0.75 -8.22
N HIS A 38 -14.07 0.24 -8.66
CA HIS A 38 -15.45 0.36 -8.24
C HIS A 38 -16.23 -0.94 -8.56
N PRO A 39 -17.22 -1.34 -7.74
CA PRO A 39 -17.90 -2.63 -7.90
C PRO A 39 -18.48 -2.89 -9.30
N GLY A 40 -18.87 -1.82 -10.03
CA GLY A 40 -19.33 -1.93 -11.42
C GLY A 40 -18.28 -2.40 -12.44
N ASN A 41 -16.98 -2.26 -12.14
CA ASN A 41 -15.87 -2.66 -13.02
C ASN A 41 -15.35 -4.07 -12.70
N LEU A 42 -15.73 -4.63 -11.55
CA LEU A 42 -15.26 -5.91 -11.07
C LEU A 42 -16.39 -6.93 -11.18
N LEU A 43 -16.24 -7.90 -12.08
CA LEU A 43 -17.19 -8.99 -12.26
C LEU A 43 -16.52 -10.32 -11.94
N ARG A 44 -17.28 -11.25 -11.37
CA ARG A 44 -16.88 -12.65 -11.29
C ARG A 44 -17.47 -13.40 -12.48
N THR A 45 -16.64 -14.11 -13.20
CA THR A 45 -17.11 -14.99 -14.28
C THR A 45 -17.68 -16.30 -13.69
N PRO A 46 -18.56 -17.03 -14.40
CA PRO A 46 -19.13 -18.29 -13.89
C PRO A 46 -18.09 -19.35 -13.52
N ASP A 47 -16.92 -19.34 -14.18
CA ASP A 47 -15.77 -20.20 -13.89
C ASP A 47 -14.85 -19.65 -12.77
N GLY A 48 -15.26 -18.56 -12.11
CA GLY A 48 -14.63 -18.05 -10.89
C GLY A 48 -13.44 -17.11 -11.10
N ARG A 49 -13.21 -16.60 -12.31
CA ARG A 49 -12.18 -15.59 -12.58
C ARG A 49 -12.70 -14.18 -12.31
N LEU A 50 -11.79 -13.24 -12.12
CA LEU A 50 -12.07 -11.81 -12.07
C LEU A 50 -12.03 -11.23 -13.48
N CYS A 51 -13.05 -10.47 -13.84
CA CYS A 51 -13.11 -9.70 -15.07
C CYS A 51 -13.14 -8.21 -14.69
N ILE A 52 -12.16 -7.46 -15.22
CA ILE A 52 -12.06 -6.01 -15.10
C ILE A 52 -12.53 -5.40 -16.42
N LEU A 53 -13.60 -4.61 -16.37
CA LEU A 53 -14.28 -4.11 -17.57
C LEU A 53 -13.63 -2.85 -18.15
N ASP A 54 -13.56 -1.80 -17.35
CA ASP A 54 -13.02 -0.50 -17.76
C ASP A 54 -11.53 -0.45 -17.47
N TRP A 55 -10.75 0.10 -18.40
CA TRP A 55 -9.31 0.34 -18.26
C TRP A 55 -8.97 1.81 -18.56
N GLY A 56 -9.95 2.71 -18.44
CA GLY A 56 -9.82 4.15 -18.71
C GLY A 56 -8.99 4.90 -17.66
N LEU A 57 -8.80 4.32 -16.46
CA LEU A 57 -7.94 4.88 -15.42
C LEU A 57 -6.89 3.87 -14.94
N VAL A 58 -5.67 4.00 -15.47
CA VAL A 58 -4.54 3.11 -15.21
C VAL A 58 -3.31 3.94 -14.89
N SER A 59 -2.48 3.45 -13.96
CA SER A 59 -1.17 4.02 -13.62
C SER A 59 -0.07 3.01 -13.87
N THR A 60 1.11 3.49 -14.28
CA THR A 60 2.30 2.66 -14.44
C THR A 60 3.28 2.98 -13.33
N LEU A 61 3.80 1.94 -12.67
CA LEU A 61 4.81 2.04 -11.63
C LEU A 61 6.14 1.54 -12.16
N ASP A 62 7.17 2.39 -12.03
CA ASP A 62 8.53 2.02 -12.41
C ASP A 62 9.05 0.81 -11.59
N PRO A 63 9.85 -0.10 -12.18
CA PRO A 63 10.46 -1.20 -11.43
C PRO A 63 11.15 -0.79 -10.13
N ASP A 64 11.87 0.33 -10.09
CA ASP A 64 12.56 0.81 -8.90
C ASP A 64 11.56 1.22 -7.80
N LEU A 65 10.50 1.94 -8.20
CA LEU A 65 9.43 2.34 -7.30
C LEU A 65 8.75 1.11 -6.67
N ARG A 66 8.52 0.05 -7.44
CA ARG A 66 7.90 -1.20 -6.96
C ARG A 66 8.77 -1.93 -5.96
N LEU A 67 10.08 -2.00 -6.21
CA LEU A 67 11.03 -2.59 -5.26
C LEU A 67 11.12 -1.75 -3.98
N THR A 68 11.17 -0.43 -4.10
CA THR A 68 11.18 0.49 -2.96
C THR A 68 9.91 0.37 -2.11
N LEU A 69 8.73 0.16 -2.72
CA LEU A 69 7.50 -0.13 -1.97
C LEU A 69 7.61 -1.41 -1.14
N ILE A 70 8.23 -2.46 -1.68
CA ILE A 70 8.45 -3.75 -0.98
C ILE A 70 9.44 -3.56 0.17
N GLU A 71 10.57 -2.89 -0.08
CA GLU A 71 11.59 -2.56 0.92
C GLU A 71 10.97 -1.74 2.07
N HIS A 72 10.18 -0.71 1.73
CA HIS A 72 9.53 0.14 2.73
C HIS A 72 8.62 -0.65 3.67
N VAL A 73 7.81 -1.56 3.13
CA VAL A 73 6.98 -2.44 3.97
C VAL A 73 7.85 -3.38 4.81
N ALA A 74 8.94 -3.91 4.26
CA ALA A 74 9.86 -4.76 5.01
C ALA A 74 10.52 -4.00 6.18
N HIS A 75 11.04 -2.80 5.95
CA HIS A 75 11.61 -1.94 7.00
C HIS A 75 10.59 -1.61 8.08
N LEU A 76 9.34 -1.31 7.69
CA LEU A 76 8.27 -1.00 8.61
C LEU A 76 7.88 -2.18 9.50
N VAL A 77 7.74 -3.38 8.92
CA VAL A 77 7.42 -4.61 9.66
C VAL A 77 8.57 -5.01 10.58
N ALA A 78 9.81 -4.90 10.10
CA ALA A 78 11.03 -5.15 10.86
C ALA A 78 11.30 -4.10 11.95
N ARG A 79 10.53 -3.00 11.95
CA ARG A 79 10.76 -1.81 12.80
C ARG A 79 12.16 -1.20 12.59
N ASP A 80 12.72 -1.35 11.40
CA ASP A 80 13.96 -0.71 10.98
C ASP A 80 13.69 0.74 10.54
N TYR A 81 13.35 1.57 11.52
CA TYR A 81 12.96 2.95 11.30
C TYR A 81 14.09 3.85 10.79
N ALA A 82 15.35 3.40 10.90
CA ALA A 82 16.51 4.12 10.37
C ALA A 82 16.50 4.18 8.83
N LYS A 83 15.83 3.24 8.16
CA LYS A 83 15.74 3.17 6.69
C LYS A 83 14.59 4.00 6.11
N ILE A 84 13.57 4.28 6.92
CA ILE A 84 12.34 4.96 6.48
C ILE A 84 12.60 6.30 5.80
N PRO A 85 13.51 7.19 6.28
CA PRO A 85 13.80 8.44 5.58
C PRO A 85 14.28 8.25 4.14
N SER A 86 15.18 7.28 3.91
CA SER A 86 15.68 6.97 2.56
C SER A 86 14.58 6.40 1.67
N ASP A 87 13.71 5.56 2.22
CA ASP A 87 12.56 5.05 1.48
C ASP A 87 11.63 6.18 1.06
N LEU A 88 11.33 7.12 1.96
CA LEU A 88 10.46 8.27 1.66
C LEU A 88 11.03 9.15 0.55
N VAL A 89 12.36 9.31 0.48
CA VAL A 89 13.02 10.01 -0.63
C VAL A 89 12.86 9.25 -1.95
N LYS A 90 13.15 7.94 -1.96
CA LYS A 90 13.00 7.11 -3.17
C LYS A 90 11.55 6.99 -3.65
N LEU A 91 10.60 6.99 -2.73
CA LEU A 91 9.16 7.03 -3.02
C LEU A 91 8.71 8.43 -3.47
N GLY A 92 9.54 9.47 -3.33
CA GLY A 92 9.23 10.84 -3.73
C GLY A 92 8.34 11.60 -2.74
N PHE A 93 8.15 11.07 -1.53
CA PHE A 93 7.46 11.78 -0.46
C PHE A 93 8.32 12.87 0.18
N VAL A 94 9.63 12.69 0.16
CA VAL A 94 10.61 13.65 0.66
C VAL A 94 11.54 14.04 -0.50
N PRO A 95 11.86 15.33 -0.70
CA PRO A 95 12.84 15.75 -1.70
C PRO A 95 14.20 15.08 -1.49
N GLU A 96 14.98 14.94 -2.57
CA GLU A 96 16.36 14.43 -2.49
C GLU A 96 17.20 15.25 -1.50
N GLY A 97 17.92 14.56 -0.61
CA GLY A 97 18.69 15.18 0.47
C GLY A 97 17.88 15.56 1.73
N GLY A 98 16.57 15.26 1.75
CA GLY A 98 15.68 15.54 2.87
C GLY A 98 15.65 14.47 3.98
N GLU A 99 16.49 13.43 3.90
CA GLU A 99 16.48 12.30 4.84
C GLU A 99 16.70 12.73 6.29
N ALA A 100 17.71 13.58 6.53
CA ALA A 100 18.00 14.09 7.86
C ALA A 100 16.84 14.92 8.42
N ALA A 101 16.21 15.74 7.58
CA ALA A 101 15.06 16.53 7.98
C ALA A 101 13.85 15.64 8.33
N ALA A 102 13.60 14.56 7.57
CA ALA A 102 12.54 13.61 7.90
C ALA A 102 12.82 12.87 9.22
N LEU A 103 14.08 12.55 9.52
CA LEU A 103 14.46 11.91 10.77
C LEU A 103 14.32 12.87 11.97
N ASP A 104 14.84 14.09 11.85
CA ASP A 104 14.96 15.04 12.96
C ASP A 104 13.63 15.72 13.33
N ASN A 105 12.66 15.77 12.40
CA ASN A 105 11.39 16.48 12.59
C ASN A 105 10.21 15.56 12.91
N GLY A 106 10.46 14.34 13.41
CA GLY A 106 9.41 13.45 13.92
C GLY A 106 8.52 12.80 12.85
N VAL A 107 8.89 12.86 11.56
CA VAL A 107 8.13 12.20 10.47
C VAL A 107 8.11 10.69 10.69
N VAL A 108 9.25 10.12 11.05
CA VAL A 108 9.38 8.68 11.34
C VAL A 108 8.49 8.27 12.53
N GLU A 109 8.44 9.09 13.58
CA GLU A 109 7.62 8.84 14.77
C GLU A 109 6.12 8.90 14.44
N LEU A 110 5.71 9.90 13.66
CA LEU A 110 4.32 10.07 13.21
C LEU A 110 3.88 8.89 12.35
N LEU A 111 4.69 8.48 11.37
CA LEU A 111 4.40 7.32 10.54
C LEU A 111 4.32 6.05 11.41
N THR A 112 5.29 5.84 12.29
CA THR A 112 5.31 4.68 13.20
C THR A 112 4.05 4.60 14.07
N LYS A 113 3.63 5.72 14.66
CA LYS A 113 2.40 5.82 15.46
C LYS A 113 1.17 5.50 14.60
N THR A 114 1.13 6.05 13.39
CA THR A 114 0.01 5.85 12.46
C THR A 114 -0.11 4.39 12.05
N TYR A 115 0.99 3.76 11.65
CA TYR A 115 1.01 2.36 11.24
C TYR A 115 0.74 1.40 12.41
N SER A 116 1.32 1.64 13.60
CA SER A 116 1.10 0.79 14.78
C SER A 116 -0.37 0.78 15.20
N LYS A 117 -1.01 1.96 15.23
CA LYS A 117 -2.44 2.08 15.54
C LYS A 117 -3.32 1.31 14.54
N ARG A 118 -2.88 1.16 13.29
CA ARG A 118 -3.61 0.47 12.22
C ARG A 118 -3.33 -1.03 12.17
N ALA A 119 -2.14 -1.45 12.56
CA ALA A 119 -1.82 -2.86 12.79
C ALA A 119 -2.70 -3.45 13.92
N GLU A 120 -3.12 -2.63 14.88
CA GLU A 120 -4.08 -2.99 15.93
C GLU A 120 -5.54 -3.04 15.45
N GLY A 121 -5.84 -2.58 14.23
CA GLY A 121 -7.15 -2.68 13.58
C GLY A 121 -7.54 -1.48 12.70
N GLY A 122 -8.46 -1.69 11.75
CA GLY A 122 -9.18 -0.61 11.05
C GLY A 122 -8.69 -0.17 9.67
N GLY A 123 -7.67 -0.84 9.09
CA GLY A 123 -7.24 -0.74 7.68
C GLY A 123 -7.10 0.67 7.06
N PHE A 124 -7.11 0.76 5.72
CA PHE A 124 -6.98 1.99 4.92
C PHE A 124 -8.31 2.74 4.67
N ALA A 125 -9.48 2.11 4.79
CA ALA A 125 -10.77 2.73 4.48
C ALA A 125 -11.13 3.80 5.51
N ASN A 126 -10.71 3.61 6.77
CA ASN A 126 -10.82 4.59 7.83
C ASN A 126 -9.56 5.46 7.95
N PHE A 127 -8.62 5.39 6.98
CA PHE A 127 -7.40 6.17 6.99
C PHE A 127 -7.70 7.60 6.57
N ASP A 128 -7.61 8.51 7.53
CA ASP A 128 -7.73 9.94 7.30
C ASP A 128 -6.44 10.46 6.64
N VAL A 129 -6.29 10.19 5.34
CA VAL A 129 -5.18 10.70 4.52
C VAL A 129 -5.06 12.22 4.69
N PRO A 130 -6.17 13.00 4.65
CA PRO A 130 -6.11 14.44 4.90
C PRO A 130 -5.48 14.80 6.24
N ALA A 131 -5.92 14.20 7.35
CA ALA A 131 -5.38 14.50 8.68
C ALA A 131 -3.90 14.10 8.81
N LEU A 132 -3.50 12.93 8.31
CA LEU A 132 -2.08 12.54 8.31
C LEU A 132 -1.25 13.53 7.50
N PHE A 133 -1.75 13.98 6.35
CA PHE A 133 -1.07 14.95 5.51
C PHE A 133 -0.98 16.33 6.17
N GLU A 134 -2.02 16.76 6.89
CA GLU A 134 -2.00 17.98 7.69
C GLU A 134 -0.94 17.90 8.81
N GLU A 135 -0.87 16.76 9.52
CA GLU A 135 0.16 16.53 10.54
C GLU A 135 1.57 16.54 9.92
N LEU A 136 1.79 15.89 8.78
CA LEU A 136 3.07 15.88 8.06
C LEU A 136 3.48 17.26 7.55
N GLN A 137 2.52 18.05 7.05
CA GLN A 137 2.77 19.44 6.67
C GLN A 137 3.10 20.32 7.89
N GLY A 138 2.45 20.08 9.03
CA GLY A 138 2.76 20.77 10.29
C GLY A 138 4.19 20.50 10.76
N LEU A 139 4.64 19.25 10.68
CA LEU A 139 6.04 18.89 10.97
C LEU A 139 7.01 19.56 9.99
N SER A 140 6.63 19.64 8.71
CA SER A 140 7.43 20.32 7.67
C SER A 140 7.55 21.82 7.95
N ALA A 141 6.45 22.48 8.34
CA ALA A 141 6.46 23.90 8.68
C ALA A 141 7.40 24.21 9.86
N ASN A 142 7.44 23.34 10.88
CA ASN A 142 8.35 23.48 12.02
C ASN A 142 9.82 23.31 11.64
N ALA A 143 10.10 22.51 10.61
CA ALA A 143 11.43 22.31 10.04
C ALA A 143 11.92 23.51 9.19
N GLY A 144 11.07 24.51 8.95
CA GLY A 144 11.39 25.68 8.11
C GLY A 144 11.51 25.38 6.62
N ALA A 145 11.06 24.20 6.18
CA ALA A 145 11.12 23.77 4.78
C ALA A 145 9.92 22.86 4.44
N ASN A 146 9.45 22.93 3.19
CA ASN A 146 8.44 21.97 2.73
C ASN A 146 9.09 20.61 2.43
N ILE A 147 9.30 19.81 3.47
CA ILE A 147 10.02 18.53 3.39
C ILE A 147 9.12 17.36 2.94
N PHE A 148 7.80 17.56 2.85
CA PHE A 148 6.85 16.51 2.49
C PHE A 148 6.00 16.87 1.27
N ILE A 149 5.97 15.97 0.29
CA ILE A 149 5.23 16.10 -0.98
C ILE A 149 4.42 14.83 -1.17
N ILE A 150 3.21 14.92 -1.77
CA ILE A 150 2.46 13.72 -2.17
C ILE A 150 2.79 13.42 -3.64
N PRO A 151 3.41 12.27 -3.96
CA PRO A 151 3.59 11.84 -5.33
C PRO A 151 2.24 11.62 -6.02
N PRO A 152 2.07 12.01 -7.30
CA PRO A 152 0.81 11.82 -8.02
C PRO A 152 0.34 10.35 -8.07
N TYR A 153 1.28 9.40 -8.15
CA TYR A 153 0.95 7.97 -8.19
C TYR A 153 0.28 7.49 -6.89
N PHE A 154 0.61 8.11 -5.75
CA PHE A 154 0.13 7.67 -4.45
C PHE A 154 -1.38 7.88 -4.32
N ALA A 155 -1.92 8.99 -4.83
CA ALA A 155 -3.35 9.25 -4.82
C ALA A 155 -4.14 8.16 -5.56
N TYR A 156 -3.59 7.66 -6.68
CA TYR A 156 -4.21 6.57 -7.45
C TYR A 156 -4.18 5.23 -6.69
N ILE A 157 -3.05 4.88 -6.08
CA ILE A 157 -2.93 3.69 -5.24
C ILE A 157 -3.91 3.78 -4.05
N ALA A 158 -3.87 4.90 -3.32
CA ALA A 158 -4.72 5.11 -2.15
C ALA A 158 -6.21 4.98 -2.50
N LYS A 159 -6.66 5.62 -3.60
CA LYS A 159 -8.04 5.50 -4.08
C LYS A 159 -8.41 4.05 -4.40
N ALA A 160 -7.55 3.33 -5.11
CA ALA A 160 -7.82 1.96 -5.54
C ALA A 160 -7.95 1.03 -4.32
N PHE A 161 -6.99 1.06 -3.42
CA PHE A 161 -6.97 0.19 -2.24
C PHE A 161 -8.07 0.56 -1.23
N ALA A 162 -8.40 1.84 -1.04
CA ALA A 162 -9.54 2.25 -0.21
C ALA A 162 -10.88 1.72 -0.75
N THR A 163 -11.05 1.72 -2.07
CA THR A 163 -12.26 1.18 -2.71
C THR A 163 -12.33 -0.35 -2.55
N LEU A 164 -11.22 -1.06 -2.73
CA LEU A 164 -11.16 -2.52 -2.51
C LEU A 164 -11.47 -2.90 -1.08
N GLU A 165 -10.94 -2.15 -0.11
CA GLU A 165 -11.26 -2.37 1.29
C GLU A 165 -12.72 -2.11 1.61
N GLY A 166 -13.33 -1.08 1.01
CA GLY A 166 -14.77 -0.85 1.11
C GLY A 166 -15.61 -2.04 0.64
N ILE A 167 -15.16 -2.76 -0.40
CA ILE A 167 -15.79 -4.01 -0.86
C ILE A 167 -15.67 -5.11 0.21
N GLY A 168 -14.50 -5.26 0.84
CA GLY A 168 -14.29 -6.22 1.92
C GLY A 168 -15.13 -5.91 3.17
N LEU A 169 -15.14 -4.64 3.60
CA LEU A 169 -15.90 -4.14 4.74
C LEU A 169 -17.42 -4.26 4.57
N ALA A 170 -17.92 -4.26 3.33
CA ALA A 170 -19.33 -4.50 3.05
C ALA A 170 -19.78 -5.93 3.44
N VAL A 171 -18.84 -6.87 3.65
CA VAL A 171 -19.11 -8.27 4.00
C VAL A 171 -18.65 -8.62 5.39
N ASP A 172 -17.41 -8.25 5.72
CA ASP A 172 -16.81 -8.47 7.02
C ASP A 172 -16.45 -7.11 7.63
N PRO A 173 -17.18 -6.63 8.65
CA PRO A 173 -16.88 -5.37 9.33
C PRO A 173 -15.48 -5.32 9.96
N ASN A 174 -14.84 -6.47 10.15
CA ASN A 174 -13.47 -6.58 10.67
C ASN A 174 -12.42 -6.79 9.58
N TYR A 175 -12.82 -6.72 8.30
CA TYR A 175 -11.90 -6.87 7.18
C TYR A 175 -10.76 -5.86 7.29
N SER A 176 -9.54 -6.35 7.09
CA SER A 176 -8.33 -5.53 7.09
C SER A 176 -7.53 -5.83 5.83
N ILE A 177 -7.45 -4.83 4.96
CA ILE A 177 -6.64 -4.88 3.75
C ILE A 177 -5.15 -5.14 4.05
N LEU A 178 -4.66 -4.70 5.21
CA LEU A 178 -3.28 -4.98 5.64
C LEU A 178 -3.07 -6.48 5.85
N ASN A 179 -4.04 -7.16 6.50
CA ASN A 179 -3.95 -8.60 6.73
C ASN A 179 -3.99 -9.40 5.43
N ASP A 180 -4.73 -8.92 4.43
CA ASP A 180 -4.88 -9.61 3.14
C ASP A 180 -3.68 -9.37 2.20
N THR A 181 -3.00 -8.23 2.33
CA THR A 181 -1.82 -7.87 1.51
C THR A 181 -0.52 -8.45 2.05
N LEU A 182 -0.38 -8.62 3.37
CA LEU A 182 0.84 -9.14 3.99
C LEU A 182 1.30 -10.51 3.44
N PRO A 183 0.44 -11.52 3.22
CA PRO A 183 0.85 -12.78 2.61
C PRO A 183 1.43 -12.62 1.21
N TYR A 184 0.86 -11.71 0.41
CA TYR A 184 1.36 -11.42 -0.93
C TYR A 184 2.75 -10.81 -0.87
N ILE A 185 2.94 -9.79 -0.03
CA ILE A 185 4.23 -9.12 0.16
C ILE A 185 5.27 -10.12 0.68
N SER A 186 4.91 -10.94 1.67
CA SER A 186 5.79 -11.99 2.22
C SER A 186 6.22 -12.99 1.14
N ARG A 187 5.27 -13.48 0.32
CA ARG A 187 5.57 -14.36 -0.81
C ARG A 187 6.49 -13.67 -1.81
N ARG A 188 6.20 -12.42 -2.17
CA ARG A 188 7.00 -11.66 -3.14
C ARG A 188 8.43 -11.47 -2.64
N ILE A 189 8.58 -11.14 -1.36
CA ILE A 189 9.87 -11.00 -0.68
C ILE A 189 10.67 -12.32 -0.74
N VAL A 190 10.03 -13.46 -0.54
CA VAL A 190 10.70 -14.79 -0.57
C VAL A 190 11.02 -15.27 -1.99
N THR A 191 10.23 -14.88 -2.99
CA THR A 191 10.28 -15.50 -4.33
C THR A 191 10.94 -14.63 -5.41
N ASP A 192 11.15 -13.34 -5.15
CA ASP A 192 11.81 -12.45 -6.11
C ASP A 192 13.34 -12.70 -6.10
N PRO A 193 13.95 -12.99 -7.27
CA PRO A 193 15.39 -13.23 -7.37
C PRO A 193 16.25 -11.94 -7.26
N SER A 194 15.64 -10.76 -7.17
CA SER A 194 16.34 -9.49 -7.04
C SER A 194 17.18 -9.44 -5.76
N PRO A 195 18.45 -9.02 -5.81
CA PRO A 195 19.28 -8.82 -4.62
C PRO A 195 18.67 -7.84 -3.61
N ARG A 196 17.90 -6.85 -4.09
CA ARG A 196 17.17 -5.91 -3.24
C ARG A 196 16.10 -6.60 -2.41
N THR A 197 15.36 -7.50 -3.04
CA THR A 197 14.30 -8.25 -2.37
C THR A 197 14.85 -9.30 -1.42
N ALA A 198 16.02 -9.88 -1.73
CA ALA A 198 16.76 -10.74 -0.80
C ALA A 198 17.19 -9.99 0.47
N GLY A 199 17.68 -8.74 0.34
CA GLY A 199 17.96 -7.88 1.49
C GLY A 199 16.71 -7.51 2.28
N ALA A 200 15.60 -7.20 1.60
CA ALA A 200 14.31 -6.98 2.25
C ALA A 200 13.82 -8.22 3.02
N LEU A 201 14.04 -9.43 2.50
CA LEU A 201 13.72 -10.69 3.19
C LEU A 201 14.55 -10.86 4.45
N GLU A 202 15.85 -10.58 4.39
CA GLU A 202 16.74 -10.65 5.53
C GLU A 202 16.25 -9.71 6.64
N THR A 203 15.97 -8.45 6.31
CA THR A 203 15.41 -7.48 7.25
C THR A 203 14.04 -7.92 7.78
N PHE A 204 13.18 -8.45 6.92
CA PHE A 204 11.84 -8.92 7.31
C PHE A 204 11.89 -10.10 8.29
N VAL A 205 12.84 -11.03 8.11
CA VAL A 205 12.95 -12.26 8.92
C VAL A 205 13.77 -12.05 10.18
N PHE A 206 14.89 -11.33 10.09
CA PHE A 206 15.86 -11.21 11.19
C PHE A 206 15.84 -9.85 11.89
N GLY A 207 15.10 -8.87 11.36
CA GLY A 207 15.15 -7.47 11.81
C GLY A 207 16.28 -6.68 11.14
N GLY A 208 16.39 -5.39 11.45
CA GLY A 208 17.52 -4.57 10.99
C GLY A 208 18.85 -5.02 11.61
N GLU A 209 19.96 -4.87 10.86
CA GLU A 209 21.31 -5.06 11.41
C GLU A 209 21.52 -4.11 12.61
N LYS A 210 21.95 -4.68 13.75
CA LYS A 210 22.19 -3.95 15.00
C LYS A 210 23.48 -3.15 15.01
#